data_AF-A0A9X2GJN0-F1
#
_entry.id   AF-A0A9X2GJN0-F1
#
_cell.length_a   1.000
_cell.length_b   1.000
_cell.length_c   1.000
_cell.angle_alpha   90.00
_cell.angle_beta   90.00
_cell.angle_gamma   90.00
#
_symmetry.space_group_name_H-M   'P 1'
#
loop_
_entity.id
_entity.type
_entity.pdbx_description
1 polymer ?
#
loop_
_entity_poly.entity_id
_entity_poly.type
_entity_poly.pdbx_seq_one_letter_code
_entity_poly.pdbx_strand_id
1 'polypeptide(L)'
;MASAPIGIPLAWNHRLRVLTFACSFVFALCALLQGWLVINDETVEVALRLAGRTAAEASAEAPGFVAQFRAVLAYYAAGNSLGMLALRGAAWTFWVTLLINLTQITGPLGLIPAHVYRAAFHLHGPAGLLPTIVLSGGALILSVTLISRIIPCREIWAELRAAARTHG
;
A
#
# COMPACT_ATOMS: atom_id res chain seq x y z
N MET A 1 14.26 -37.13 7.91
CA MET A 1 13.02 -36.71 7.23
C MET A 1 13.15 -35.24 6.88
N ALA A 2 13.44 -34.91 5.63
CA ALA A 2 13.48 -33.52 5.18
C ALA A 2 12.04 -33.00 5.14
N SER A 3 11.73 -31.98 5.94
CA SER A 3 10.47 -31.26 5.83
C SER A 3 10.34 -30.76 4.39
N ALA A 4 9.27 -31.15 3.71
CA ALA A 4 8.95 -30.59 2.40
C ALA A 4 8.98 -29.05 2.50
N PRO A 5 9.61 -28.33 1.57
CA PRO A 5 9.66 -26.87 1.65
C PRO A 5 8.23 -26.34 1.56
N ILE A 6 7.67 -25.99 2.72
CA ILE A 6 6.39 -25.30 2.80
C ILE A 6 6.63 -23.89 2.26
N GLY A 7 6.09 -23.62 1.07
CA GLY A 7 5.65 -22.26 0.74
C GLY A 7 6.47 -21.48 -0.28
N ILE A 8 5.79 -21.07 -1.35
CA ILE A 8 6.08 -19.87 -2.17
C ILE A 8 7.49 -19.73 -2.81
N PRO A 9 8.37 -20.74 -2.99
CA PRO A 9 9.71 -20.45 -3.53
C PRO A 9 9.66 -20.24 -5.06
N LEU A 10 8.66 -20.83 -5.73
CA LEU A 10 8.47 -20.78 -7.18
C LEU A 10 7.90 -19.42 -7.65
N ALA A 11 7.09 -18.76 -6.84
CA ALA A 11 6.50 -17.46 -7.20
C ALA A 11 7.47 -16.29 -6.95
N TRP A 12 8.36 -16.40 -5.95
CA TRP A 12 9.24 -15.32 -5.49
C TRP A 12 10.58 -15.25 -6.24
N ASN A 13 10.51 -15.26 -7.57
CA ASN A 13 11.69 -15.18 -8.42
C ASN A 13 12.39 -13.80 -8.34
N HIS A 14 13.61 -13.72 -8.84
CA HIS A 14 14.42 -12.49 -8.78
C HIS A 14 13.73 -11.27 -9.42
N ARG A 15 13.06 -11.45 -10.57
CA ARG A 15 12.37 -10.34 -11.26
C ARG A 15 11.25 -9.77 -10.40
N LEU A 16 10.45 -10.63 -9.77
CA LEU A 16 9.37 -10.20 -8.89
C LEU A 16 9.91 -9.50 -7.63
N ARG A 17 11.02 -9.99 -7.06
CA ARG A 17 11.69 -9.36 -5.92
C ARG A 17 12.21 -7.96 -6.23
N VAL A 18 12.82 -7.77 -7.40
CA VAL A 18 13.30 -6.45 -7.86
C VAL A 18 12.12 -5.51 -8.11
N LEU A 19 11.05 -5.99 -8.76
CA LEU A 19 9.83 -5.22 -8.96
C LEU A 19 9.21 -4.78 -7.63
N THR A 20 9.06 -5.70 -6.68
CA THR A 20 8.55 -5.38 -5.34
C THR A 20 9.44 -4.35 -4.65
N PHE A 21 10.77 -4.53 -4.67
CA PHE A 21 11.69 -3.56 -4.10
C PHE A 21 11.48 -2.16 -4.69
N ALA A 22 11.45 -2.06 -6.03
CA ALA A 22 11.30 -0.78 -6.71
C ALA A 22 9.95 -0.12 -6.39
N CYS A 23 8.85 -0.87 -6.45
CA CYS A 23 7.53 -0.35 -6.08
C CYS A 23 7.48 0.08 -4.61
N SER A 24 7.94 -0.77 -3.69
CA SER A 24 7.99 -0.45 -2.26
C SER A 24 8.82 0.79 -1.97
N PHE A 25 9.96 0.98 -2.62
CA PHE A 25 10.76 2.20 -2.49
C PHE A 25 9.98 3.43 -2.95
N VAL A 26 9.38 3.38 -4.15
CA VAL A 26 8.56 4.48 -4.68
C VAL A 26 7.37 4.79 -3.77
N PHE A 27 6.68 3.76 -3.27
CA PHE A 27 5.53 3.90 -2.38
C PHE A 27 5.91 4.52 -1.03
N ALA A 28 7.06 4.16 -0.47
CA ALA A 28 7.56 4.80 0.74
C ALA A 28 7.81 6.30 0.52
N LEU A 29 8.44 6.68 -0.61
CA LEU A 29 8.63 8.08 -0.96
C LEU A 29 7.31 8.81 -1.16
N CYS A 30 6.36 8.22 -1.90
CA CYS A 30 5.04 8.80 -2.09
C CYS A 30 4.28 8.98 -0.77
N ALA A 31 4.36 8.03 0.17
CA ALA A 31 3.74 8.14 1.49
C ALA A 31 4.33 9.31 2.29
N LEU A 32 5.65 9.50 2.25
CA LEU A 32 6.33 10.62 2.90
C LEU A 32 5.97 11.97 2.23
N LEU A 33 5.98 12.03 0.90
CA LEU A 33 5.58 13.24 0.18
C LEU A 33 4.11 13.60 0.46
N GLN A 34 3.21 12.61 0.42
CA GLN A 34 1.81 12.82 0.77
C GLN A 34 1.68 13.33 2.20
N GLY A 35 2.37 12.74 3.17
CA GLY A 35 2.18 13.06 4.59
C GLY A 35 2.77 14.39 5.04
N TRP A 36 3.85 14.83 4.40
CA TRP A 36 4.58 16.01 4.85
C TRP A 36 4.55 17.18 3.87
N LEU A 37 4.30 16.94 2.58
CA LEU A 37 4.23 18.00 1.58
C LEU A 37 2.78 18.34 1.21
N VAL A 38 1.93 17.32 0.98
CA VAL A 38 0.54 17.50 0.55
C VAL A 38 -0.40 17.65 1.74
N ILE A 39 -0.31 16.79 2.76
CA ILE A 39 -1.16 16.85 3.94
C ILE A 39 -0.52 17.79 4.97
N ASN A 40 -0.97 19.04 4.95
CA ASN A 40 -0.63 20.09 5.90
C ASN A 40 -1.91 20.73 6.48
N ASP A 41 -1.74 21.64 7.44
CA ASP A 41 -2.87 22.27 8.12
C ASP A 41 -3.80 22.97 7.12
N GLU A 42 -3.25 23.71 6.15
CA GLU A 42 -4.02 24.39 5.10
C GLU A 42 -4.87 23.42 4.27
N THR A 43 -4.30 22.29 3.85
CA THR A 43 -5.02 21.27 3.06
C THR A 43 -6.16 20.66 3.85
N VAL A 44 -5.93 20.38 5.13
CA VAL A 44 -6.97 19.83 6.01
C VAL A 44 -8.02 20.88 6.35
N GLU A 45 -7.65 22.13 6.60
CA GLU A 45 -8.59 23.23 6.81
C GLU A 45 -9.51 23.42 5.59
N VAL A 46 -8.94 23.44 4.37
CA VAL A 46 -9.72 23.51 3.14
C VAL A 46 -10.64 22.28 3.01
N ALA A 47 -10.15 21.09 3.33
CA ALA A 47 -10.98 19.88 3.30
C ALA A 47 -12.15 19.93 4.29
N LEU A 48 -11.91 20.42 5.52
CA LEU A 48 -12.94 20.59 6.56
C LEU A 48 -13.98 21.64 6.16
N ARG A 49 -13.55 22.75 5.55
CA ARG A 49 -14.46 23.77 5.01
C ARG A 49 -15.30 23.22 3.85
N LEU A 50 -14.69 22.43 2.96
CA LEU A 50 -15.42 21.72 1.91
C LEU A 50 -16.40 20.67 2.47
N ALA A 51 -16.17 20.18 3.68
CA ALA A 51 -17.09 19.31 4.42
C ALA A 51 -18.14 20.09 5.24
N GLY A 52 -18.17 21.42 5.15
CA GLY A 52 -19.18 22.28 5.77
C GLY A 52 -18.81 22.85 7.15
N ARG A 53 -17.56 22.69 7.61
CA ARG A 53 -17.08 23.36 8.83
C ARG A 53 -16.88 24.85 8.61
N THR A 54 -17.12 25.63 9.67
CA THR A 54 -16.75 27.05 9.68
C THR A 54 -15.23 27.22 9.67
N ALA A 55 -14.74 28.42 9.34
CA ALA A 55 -13.30 28.69 9.34
C ALA A 55 -12.66 28.50 10.74
N ALA A 56 -13.36 28.88 11.80
CA ALA A 56 -12.88 28.74 13.18
C ALA A 56 -12.79 27.26 13.60
N GLU A 57 -13.82 26.47 13.30
CA GLU A 57 -13.81 25.02 13.57
C GLU A 57 -12.73 24.31 12.76
N ALA A 58 -12.61 24.62 11.47
CA ALA A 58 -11.62 24.00 10.59
C ALA A 58 -10.19 24.23 11.10
N SER A 59 -9.87 25.46 11.50
CA SER A 59 -8.53 25.78 12.02
C SER A 59 -8.24 25.14 13.37
N ALA A 60 -9.25 25.02 14.24
CA ALA A 60 -9.10 24.35 15.53
C ALA A 60 -8.91 22.83 15.39
N GLU A 61 -9.62 22.19 14.44
CA GLU A 61 -9.60 20.73 14.25
C GLU A 61 -8.43 20.25 13.36
N ALA A 62 -7.94 21.09 12.44
CA ALA A 62 -6.97 20.69 11.41
C ALA A 62 -5.70 20.01 11.95
N PRO A 63 -5.02 20.53 12.99
CA PRO A 63 -3.79 19.91 13.49
C PRO A 63 -3.99 18.46 13.95
N GLY A 64 -5.15 18.16 14.55
CA GLY A 64 -5.50 16.81 14.99
C GLY A 64 -5.65 15.84 13.82
N PHE A 65 -6.35 16.26 12.76
CA PHE A 65 -6.49 15.48 11.54
C PHE A 65 -5.17 15.31 10.79
N VAL A 66 -4.33 16.36 10.70
CA VAL A 66 -2.98 16.27 10.11
C VAL A 66 -2.14 15.23 10.84
N ALA A 67 -2.15 15.23 12.17
CA ALA A 67 -1.43 14.24 12.96
C ALA A 67 -1.91 12.81 12.68
N GLN A 68 -3.23 12.59 12.60
CA GLN A 68 -3.81 11.29 12.27
C GLN A 68 -3.43 10.81 10.87
N PHE A 69 -3.57 11.67 9.85
CA PHE A 69 -3.16 11.33 8.48
C PHE A 69 -1.66 11.02 8.40
N ARG A 70 -0.81 11.80 9.08
CA ARG A 70 0.63 11.54 9.14
C ARG A 70 0.97 10.23 9.84
N ALA A 71 0.26 9.87 10.90
CA ALA A 71 0.45 8.58 11.57
C ALA A 71 0.15 7.41 10.61
N VAL A 72 -0.95 7.50 9.86
CA VAL A 72 -1.31 6.48 8.85
C VAL A 72 -0.29 6.43 7.72
N LEU A 73 0.17 7.57 7.21
CA LEU A 73 1.17 7.62 6.13
C LEU A 73 2.55 7.17 6.60
N ALA A 74 2.93 7.42 7.85
CA ALA A 74 4.13 6.88 8.47
C ALA A 74 4.07 5.34 8.57
N TYR A 75 2.92 4.79 8.95
CA TYR A 75 2.69 3.34 8.97
C TYR A 75 2.90 2.73 7.58
N TYR A 76 2.37 3.35 6.52
CA TYR A 76 2.59 2.87 5.15
C TYR A 76 4.04 3.05 4.69
N ALA A 77 4.72 4.13 5.06
CA ALA A 77 6.14 4.30 4.76
C ALA A 77 6.99 3.21 5.43
N ALA A 78 6.70 2.87 6.69
CA ALA A 78 7.36 1.77 7.39
C ALA A 78 7.06 0.40 6.75
N GLY A 79 5.79 0.12 6.43
CA GLY A 79 5.38 -1.12 5.78
C GLY A 79 6.03 -1.31 4.41
N ASN A 80 6.09 -0.24 3.60
CA ASN A 80 6.79 -0.26 2.32
C ASN A 80 8.31 -0.41 2.49
N SER A 81 8.91 0.18 3.53
CA SER A 81 10.32 -0.04 3.86
C SER A 81 10.62 -1.51 4.18
N LEU A 82 9.70 -2.22 4.85
CA LEU A 82 9.81 -3.68 5.02
C LEU A 82 9.70 -4.43 3.68
N GLY A 83 8.88 -3.94 2.75
CA GLY A 83 8.77 -4.48 1.39
C GLY A 83 10.08 -4.39 0.59
N MET A 84 10.93 -3.40 0.87
CA MET A 84 12.29 -3.31 0.30
C MET A 84 13.18 -4.51 0.69
N LEU A 85 12.85 -5.23 1.76
CA LEU A 85 13.55 -6.46 2.14
C LEU A 85 13.22 -7.64 1.20
N ALA A 86 12.34 -7.47 0.22
CA ALA A 86 12.02 -8.46 -0.81
C ALA A 86 13.27 -9.07 -1.47
N LEU A 87 14.33 -8.29 -1.65
CA LEU A 87 15.60 -8.77 -2.24
C LEU A 87 16.22 -9.92 -1.44
N ARG A 88 16.00 -9.99 -0.12
CA ARG A 88 16.45 -11.09 0.75
C ARG A 88 15.76 -12.42 0.44
N GLY A 89 14.67 -12.41 -0.32
CA GLY A 89 13.99 -13.63 -0.76
C GLY A 89 13.20 -14.37 0.33
N ALA A 90 13.06 -13.80 1.52
CA ALA A 90 12.33 -14.44 2.61
C ALA A 90 10.82 -14.40 2.36
N ALA A 91 10.12 -15.53 2.53
CA ALA A 91 8.69 -15.66 2.25
C ALA A 91 7.80 -14.68 3.06
N TRP A 92 8.22 -14.27 4.26
CA TRP A 92 7.47 -13.30 5.06
C TRP A 92 7.43 -11.91 4.39
N THR A 93 8.47 -11.53 3.64
CA THR A 93 8.52 -10.22 2.95
C THR A 93 7.45 -10.12 1.86
N PHE A 94 7.14 -11.24 1.20
CA PHE A 94 6.03 -11.36 0.27
C PHE A 94 4.69 -11.04 0.95
N TRP A 95 4.41 -11.70 2.07
CA TRP A 95 3.13 -11.56 2.77
C TRP A 95 2.95 -10.17 3.38
N VAL A 96 4.00 -9.63 4.00
CA VAL A 96 3.96 -8.26 4.54
C VAL A 96 3.73 -7.25 3.43
N THR A 97 4.45 -7.37 2.31
CA THR A 97 4.23 -6.48 1.15
C THR A 97 2.79 -6.58 0.67
N LEU A 98 2.28 -7.79 0.45
CA LEU A 98 0.92 -7.99 -0.02
C LEU A 98 -0.11 -7.37 0.95
N LEU A 99 0.04 -7.62 2.24
CA LEU A 99 -0.86 -7.08 3.26
C LEU A 99 -0.87 -5.55 3.26
N ILE A 100 0.30 -4.92 3.25
CA ILE A 100 0.44 -3.45 3.22
C ILE A 100 -0.15 -2.87 1.93
N ASN A 101 0.04 -3.53 0.78
CA ASN A 101 -0.54 -3.05 -0.48
C ASN A 101 -2.07 -3.20 -0.48
N LEU A 102 -2.61 -4.29 0.05
CA LEU A 102 -4.07 -4.46 0.17
C LEU A 102 -4.72 -3.39 1.04
N THR A 103 -4.08 -2.99 2.14
CA THR A 103 -4.60 -1.93 3.02
C THR A 103 -4.39 -0.52 2.46
N GLN A 104 -3.51 -0.29 1.47
CA GLN A 104 -3.37 1.01 0.80
C GLN A 104 -4.48 1.26 -0.24
N ILE A 105 -5.07 0.19 -0.77
CA ILE A 105 -6.16 0.26 -1.76
C ILE A 105 -7.46 0.77 -1.10
N THR A 106 -7.63 0.57 0.21
CA THR A 106 -8.86 0.94 0.92
C THR A 106 -9.02 2.45 1.14
N GLY A 107 -7.93 3.23 1.04
CA GLY A 107 -7.96 4.69 1.16
C GLY A 107 -8.96 5.35 0.19
N PRO A 108 -8.76 5.19 -1.14
CA PRO A 108 -9.70 5.67 -2.16
C PRO A 108 -11.09 5.02 -2.12
N LEU A 109 -11.23 3.84 -1.52
CA LEU A 109 -12.50 3.12 -1.41
C LEU A 109 -13.40 3.60 -0.26
N GLY A 110 -13.12 4.78 0.29
CA GLY A 110 -13.99 5.47 1.25
C GLY A 110 -13.40 5.68 2.64
N LEU A 111 -12.19 5.20 2.93
CA LEU A 111 -11.53 5.50 4.20
C LEU A 111 -11.01 6.95 4.27
N ILE A 112 -10.65 7.54 3.14
CA ILE A 112 -10.25 8.95 3.07
C ILE A 112 -11.40 9.75 2.46
N PRO A 113 -11.93 10.78 3.17
CA PRO A 113 -13.02 11.60 2.66
C PRO A 113 -12.66 12.28 1.33
N ALA A 114 -13.59 12.29 0.39
CA ALA A 114 -13.38 12.89 -0.94
C ALA A 114 -12.96 14.37 -0.89
N HIS A 115 -13.35 15.09 0.17
CA HIS A 115 -12.96 16.48 0.42
C HIS A 115 -11.45 16.67 0.54
N VAL A 116 -10.73 15.68 1.07
CA VAL A 116 -9.26 15.74 1.20
C VAL A 116 -8.60 15.74 -0.18
N TYR A 117 -9.06 14.90 -1.11
CA TYR A 117 -8.56 14.89 -2.49
C TYR A 117 -8.89 16.18 -3.22
N ARG A 118 -10.10 16.72 -3.03
CA ARG A 118 -10.48 18.02 -3.62
C ARG A 118 -9.64 19.17 -3.08
N ALA A 119 -9.36 19.20 -1.78
CA ALA A 119 -8.51 20.21 -1.16
C ALA A 119 -7.07 20.13 -1.69
N ALA A 120 -6.49 18.93 -1.74
CA ALA A 120 -5.16 18.71 -2.30
C ALA A 120 -5.08 19.14 -3.77
N PHE A 121 -6.11 18.84 -4.57
CA PHE A 121 -6.21 19.30 -5.95
C PHE A 121 -6.35 20.83 -6.05
N HIS A 122 -7.12 21.45 -5.17
CA HIS A 122 -7.32 22.89 -5.17
C HIS A 122 -6.03 23.65 -4.84
N LEU A 123 -5.25 23.17 -3.87
CA LEU A 123 -4.03 23.83 -3.41
C LEU A 123 -2.80 23.52 -4.26
N HIS A 124 -2.70 22.29 -4.76
CA HIS A 124 -1.49 21.80 -5.44
C HIS A 124 -1.75 21.34 -6.89
N GLY A 125 -2.95 21.57 -7.41
CA GLY A 125 -3.35 21.10 -8.73
C GLY A 125 -3.32 19.57 -8.85
N PRO A 126 -3.21 19.04 -10.09
CA PRO A 126 -3.05 17.61 -10.31
C PRO A 126 -1.87 16.98 -9.58
N ALA A 127 -0.80 17.75 -9.33
CA ALA A 127 0.39 17.28 -8.63
C ALA A 127 0.10 16.86 -7.18
N GLY A 128 -0.88 17.50 -6.52
CA GLY A 128 -1.32 17.11 -5.17
C GLY A 128 -1.93 15.72 -5.08
N LEU A 129 -2.41 15.18 -6.19
CA LEU A 129 -3.00 13.83 -6.26
C LEU A 129 -1.98 12.75 -6.66
N LEU A 130 -0.84 13.14 -7.24
CA LEU A 130 0.15 12.20 -7.76
C LEU A 130 0.61 11.18 -6.72
N PRO A 131 1.00 11.57 -5.48
CA PRO A 131 1.48 10.59 -4.51
C PRO A 131 0.38 9.57 -4.15
N THR A 132 -0.88 10.01 -4.01
CA THR A 132 -2.02 9.12 -3.73
C THR A 132 -2.29 8.17 -4.90
N ILE A 133 -2.29 8.66 -6.14
CA ILE A 133 -2.54 7.84 -7.34
C ILE A 133 -1.45 6.77 -7.48
N VAL A 134 -0.19 7.17 -7.33
CA VAL A 134 0.95 6.23 -7.39
C VAL A 134 0.89 5.23 -6.25
N LEU A 135 0.60 5.68 -5.03
CA LEU A 135 0.54 4.81 -3.85
C LEU A 135 -0.60 3.80 -3.93
N SER A 136 -1.84 4.24 -4.06
CA SER A 136 -3.01 3.34 -4.05
C SER A 136 -3.19 2.61 -5.38
N GLY A 137 -2.99 3.29 -6.51
CA GLY A 137 -3.09 2.68 -7.84
C GLY A 137 -1.94 1.71 -8.11
N GLY A 138 -0.72 2.10 -7.75
CA GLY A 138 0.44 1.20 -7.80
C GLY A 138 0.28 0.01 -6.86
N ALA A 139 -0.24 0.22 -5.64
CA ALA A 139 -0.49 -0.87 -4.71
C ALA A 139 -1.52 -1.88 -5.23
N LEU A 140 -2.55 -1.43 -5.94
CA LEU A 140 -3.50 -2.30 -6.63
C LEU A 140 -2.79 -3.17 -7.68
N ILE A 141 -2.03 -2.55 -8.58
CA ILE A 141 -1.32 -3.25 -9.66
C ILE A 141 -0.32 -4.27 -9.08
N LEU A 142 0.45 -3.87 -8.06
CA LEU A 142 1.41 -4.76 -7.41
C LEU A 142 0.69 -5.91 -6.71
N SER A 143 -0.40 -5.65 -5.98
CA SER A 143 -1.17 -6.70 -5.30
C SER A 143 -1.72 -7.73 -6.30
N VAL A 144 -2.33 -7.28 -7.40
CA VAL A 144 -2.82 -8.17 -8.47
C VAL A 144 -1.67 -8.99 -9.06
N THR A 145 -0.51 -8.38 -9.28
CA THR A 145 0.68 -9.06 -9.80
C THR A 145 1.20 -10.12 -8.82
N LEU A 146 1.24 -9.82 -7.52
CA LEU A 146 1.66 -10.78 -6.50
C LEU A 146 0.68 -11.94 -6.41
N ILE A 147 -0.63 -11.66 -6.34
CA ILE A 147 -1.69 -12.66 -6.24
C ILE A 147 -1.71 -13.58 -7.48
N SER A 148 -1.57 -13.02 -8.68
CA SER A 148 -1.59 -13.82 -9.93
C SER A 148 -0.45 -14.83 -10.01
N ARG A 149 0.64 -14.64 -9.25
CA ARG A 149 1.75 -15.59 -9.14
C ARG A 149 1.52 -16.67 -8.08
N ILE A 150 0.62 -16.44 -7.13
CA ILE A 150 0.24 -17.44 -6.11
C ILE A 150 -0.75 -18.46 -6.69
N ILE A 151 -1.73 -18.01 -7.49
CA ILE A 151 -2.86 -18.86 -7.94
C ILE A 151 -2.38 -20.12 -8.69
N PRO A 152 -1.53 -20.03 -9.73
CA PRO A 152 -1.06 -21.21 -10.46
C PRO A 152 -0.22 -22.14 -9.60
N CYS A 153 0.53 -21.60 -8.64
CA CYS A 153 1.31 -22.42 -7.71
C CYS A 153 0.38 -23.30 -6.85
N ARG A 154 -0.77 -22.78 -6.41
CA ARG A 154 -1.71 -23.54 -5.56
C ARG A 154 -2.32 -24.73 -6.29
N GLU A 155 -2.62 -24.58 -7.58
CA GLU A 155 -3.17 -25.64 -8.42
C GLU A 155 -2.16 -26.78 -8.60
N ILE A 156 -0.91 -26.45 -8.96
CA ILE A 156 0.18 -27.44 -9.07
C ILE A 156 0.40 -28.20 -7.75
N TRP A 157 0.38 -27.49 -6.61
CA TRP A 157 0.51 -28.12 -5.30
C TRP A 157 -0.70 -28.98 -4.90
N ALA A 158 -1.88 -28.71 -5.45
CA ALA A 158 -3.07 -29.53 -5.24
C ALA A 158 -2.99 -30.82 -6.07
N GLU A 159 -2.58 -30.72 -7.34
CA GLU A 159 -2.36 -31.85 -8.23
C GLU A 159 -1.28 -32.81 -7.70
N LEU A 160 -0.12 -32.28 -7.29
CA LEU A 160 0.95 -33.10 -6.71
C LEU A 160 0.51 -33.81 -5.41
N ARG A 161 -0.31 -33.15 -4.58
CA ARG A 161 -0.87 -33.77 -3.37
C ARG A 161 -1.92 -34.83 -3.68
N ALA A 162 -2.71 -34.65 -4.74
CA ALA A 162 -3.68 -35.64 -5.18
C ALA A 162 -2.96 -36.89 -5.71
N ALA A 163 -1.94 -36.72 -6.57
CA ALA A 163 -1.13 -37.82 -7.10
C ALA A 163 -0.38 -38.62 -6.02
N ALA A 164 0.10 -37.94 -4.97
CA ALA A 164 0.76 -38.61 -3.85
C ALA A 164 -0.20 -39.45 -2.98
N ARG A 165 -1.50 -39.14 -2.96
CA ARG A 165 -2.52 -39.89 -2.21
C ARG A 165 -3.07 -41.09 -2.97
N THR A 166 -2.94 -41.12 -4.29
CA THR A 166 -3.42 -42.23 -5.13
C THR A 166 -2.40 -43.37 -5.27
N HIS A 167 -1.15 -43.16 -4.83
CA HIS A 167 -0.05 -44.12 -4.93
C HIS A 167 0.50 -44.58 -3.57
N GLY A 168 -0.18 -44.28 -2.45
CA GLY A 168 0.12 -44.78 -1.11
C GLY A 168 -1.09 -45.47 -0.51
#